data_AF-A0A6M1SYL8-F1
#
_entry.id   AF-A0A6M1SYL8-F1
#
_cell.length_a   1.000
_cell.length_b   1.000
_cell.length_c   1.000
_cell.angle_alpha   90.00
_cell.angle_beta   90.00
_cell.angle_gamma   90.00
#
_symmetry.space_group_name_H-M   'P 1'
#
loop_
_entity.id
_entity.type
_entity.pdbx_description
1 polymer ?
#
loop_
_entity_poly.entity_id
_entity_poly.type
_entity_poly.pdbx_seq_one_letter_code
_entity_poly.pdbx_strand_id
1 'polypeptide(L)'
;MTQEEINKGSRLIESIMGSTIKIKQEDVKDIPLAFLQPEDMKFHESWKWLMPVVVKIENDMGHTIVIKGTSCEVITKDGDSYSAEEETKLKAVWQAIVDFLDAEN
;
A
#
# COMPACT_ATOMS: atom_id res chain seq x y z
N MET A 1 -13.95 8.09 1.11
CA MET A 1 -13.66 6.76 1.67
C MET A 1 -14.33 6.66 3.02
N THR A 2 -15.00 5.55 3.27
CA THR A 2 -15.57 5.23 4.57
C THR A 2 -14.49 4.66 5.50
N GLN A 3 -14.74 4.70 6.82
CA GLN A 3 -13.80 4.10 7.78
C GLN A 3 -13.67 2.58 7.57
N GLU A 4 -14.71 1.93 7.09
CA GLU A 4 -14.71 0.49 6.80
C GLU A 4 -13.77 0.15 5.64
N GLU A 5 -13.79 0.93 4.55
CA GLU A 5 -12.87 0.79 3.41
C GLU A 5 -11.41 1.00 3.86
N ILE A 6 -11.16 2.02 4.68
CA ILE A 6 -9.84 2.31 5.24
C ILE A 6 -9.34 1.11 6.06
N ASN A 7 -10.17 0.61 6.97
CA ASN A 7 -9.79 -0.50 7.84
C ASN A 7 -9.55 -1.79 7.06
N LYS A 8 -10.35 -2.05 6.02
CA LYS A 8 -10.14 -3.18 5.11
C LYS A 8 -8.78 -3.07 4.41
N GLY A 9 -8.50 -1.92 3.79
CA GLY A 9 -7.23 -1.68 3.09
C GLY A 9 -6.01 -1.77 4.02
N SER A 10 -6.10 -1.22 5.23
CA SER A 10 -5.04 -1.33 6.23
C SER A 10 -4.70 -2.78 6.59
N ARG A 11 -5.72 -3.66 6.73
CA ARG A 11 -5.51 -5.09 7.03
C ARG A 11 -4.89 -5.85 5.86
N LEU A 12 -5.32 -5.56 4.63
CA LEU A 12 -4.73 -6.17 3.42
C LEU A 12 -3.24 -5.83 3.32
N ILE A 13 -2.89 -4.56 3.55
CA ILE A 13 -1.50 -4.10 3.54
C ILE A 13 -0.71 -4.72 4.70
N GLU A 14 -1.27 -4.75 5.91
CA GLU A 14 -0.62 -5.39 7.07
C GLU A 14 -0.27 -6.86 6.80
N SER A 15 -1.18 -7.60 6.16
CA SER A 15 -0.98 -9.02 5.83
C SER A 15 0.31 -9.27 5.03
N ILE A 16 0.61 -8.42 4.05
CA ILE A 16 1.86 -8.54 3.27
C ILE A 16 3.06 -7.94 4.00
N MET A 17 2.89 -6.84 4.73
CA MET A 17 4.00 -6.17 5.41
C MET A 17 4.49 -6.94 6.65
N GLY A 18 3.65 -7.81 7.23
CA GLY A 18 3.95 -8.53 8.45
C GLY A 18 3.99 -7.63 9.68
N SER A 19 4.70 -8.06 10.72
CA SER A 19 4.63 -7.40 12.04
C SER A 19 5.35 -6.04 12.14
N THR A 20 6.24 -5.70 11.21
CA THR A 20 7.05 -4.48 11.28
C THR A 20 7.52 -4.03 9.91
N ILE A 21 7.31 -2.76 9.57
CA ILE A 21 7.90 -2.13 8.39
C ILE A 21 9.32 -1.69 8.74
N LYS A 22 10.30 -2.29 8.08
CA LYS A 22 11.72 -1.94 8.19
C LYS A 22 12.04 -0.75 7.30
N ILE A 23 12.46 0.36 7.89
CA ILE A 23 12.88 1.55 7.13
C ILE A 23 14.40 1.57 7.12
N LYS A 24 15.02 1.34 5.96
CA LYS A 24 16.48 1.31 5.79
C LYS A 24 17.08 2.74 5.75
N GLN A 25 16.88 3.51 6.82
CA GLN A 25 17.47 4.84 7.02
C GLN A 25 17.92 4.96 8.49
N GLU A 26 19.17 5.38 8.72
CA GLU A 26 19.83 5.33 10.04
C GLU A 26 19.06 6.09 11.13
N ASP A 27 18.39 7.20 10.78
CA ASP A 27 17.68 8.07 11.73
C ASP A 27 16.16 7.86 11.76
N VAL A 28 15.64 6.84 11.08
CA VAL A 28 14.19 6.58 11.01
C VAL A 28 13.86 5.28 11.71
N LYS A 29 13.07 5.38 12.79
CA LYS A 29 12.54 4.21 13.49
C LYS A 29 11.61 3.41 12.59
N ASP A 30 11.75 2.08 12.67
CA ASP A 30 10.81 1.12 12.13
C ASP A 30 9.38 1.39 12.63
N ILE A 31 8.39 0.92 11.85
CA ILE A 31 6.97 1.05 12.20
C ILE A 31 6.47 -0.33 12.67
N PRO A 32 6.16 -0.52 13.96
CA PRO A 32 5.74 -1.82 14.48
C PRO A 32 4.23 -2.03 14.28
N LEU A 33 3.84 -2.62 13.15
CA LEU A 33 2.44 -2.83 12.77
C LEU A 33 1.66 -3.70 13.75
N ALA A 34 2.29 -4.73 14.33
CA ALA A 34 1.62 -5.71 15.20
C ALA A 34 0.98 -5.13 16.48
N PHE A 35 1.26 -3.87 16.84
CA PHE A 35 0.69 -3.20 18.01
C PHE A 35 -0.30 -2.09 17.64
N LEU A 36 -0.54 -1.86 16.35
CA LEU A 36 -1.44 -0.81 15.87
C LEU A 36 -2.81 -1.39 15.56
N GLN A 37 -3.86 -0.61 15.82
CA GLN A 37 -5.17 -0.91 15.27
C GLN A 37 -5.20 -0.46 13.79
N PRO A 38 -6.07 -1.04 12.95
CA PRO A 38 -6.22 -0.62 11.55
C PRO A 38 -6.48 0.88 11.37
N GLU A 39 -7.17 1.51 12.32
CA GLU A 39 -7.44 2.96 12.31
C GLU A 39 -6.18 3.81 12.52
N ASP A 40 -5.16 3.26 13.19
CA ASP A 40 -3.88 3.95 13.46
C ASP A 40 -2.90 3.81 12.28
N MET A 41 -3.18 2.93 11.33
CA MET A 41 -2.34 2.65 10.17
C MET A 41 -2.59 3.68 9.05
N LYS A 42 -1.67 4.63 8.90
CA LYS A 42 -1.83 5.81 8.03
C LYS A 42 -1.45 5.58 6.57
N PHE A 43 -1.70 4.38 6.04
CA PHE A 43 -1.35 4.03 4.65
C PHE A 43 -2.06 4.91 3.62
N HIS A 44 -3.32 5.29 3.90
CA HIS A 44 -4.12 6.13 3.01
C HIS A 44 -3.83 7.64 3.17
N GLU A 45 -3.11 8.05 4.22
CA GLU A 45 -2.86 9.47 4.56
C GLU A 45 -1.39 9.88 4.45
N SER A 46 -0.44 8.94 4.40
CA SER A 46 0.98 9.25 4.49
C SER A 46 1.84 8.47 3.52
N TRP A 47 2.59 9.19 2.67
CA TRP A 47 3.57 8.58 1.80
C TRP A 47 4.67 7.82 2.55
N LYS A 48 5.01 8.27 3.76
CA LYS A 48 6.00 7.58 4.60
C LYS A 48 5.55 6.15 4.94
N TRP A 49 4.25 5.93 5.06
CA TRP A 49 3.66 4.63 5.36
C TRP A 49 3.44 3.81 4.09
N LEU A 50 3.03 4.44 3.00
CA LEU A 50 2.67 3.74 1.76
C LEU A 50 3.89 3.43 0.87
N MET A 51 4.97 4.22 0.93
CA MET A 51 6.18 3.97 0.12
C MET A 51 6.83 2.59 0.41
N PRO A 52 6.99 2.16 1.67
CA PRO A 52 7.49 0.81 1.95
C PRO A 52 6.61 -0.31 1.35
N VAL A 53 5.30 -0.08 1.23
CA VAL A 53 4.36 -1.01 0.59
C VAL A 53 4.62 -1.08 -0.91
N VAL A 54 4.78 0.07 -1.57
CA VAL A 54 5.16 0.16 -3.00
C VAL A 54 6.46 -0.61 -3.24
N VAL A 55 7.50 -0.32 -2.45
CA VAL A 55 8.81 -0.98 -2.55
C VAL A 55 8.69 -2.49 -2.37
N LYS A 56 7.84 -2.96 -1.44
CA LYS A 56 7.62 -4.38 -1.23
C LYS A 56 6.96 -5.05 -2.44
N ILE A 57 5.91 -4.43 -2.98
CA ILE A 57 5.20 -4.94 -4.16
C ILE A 57 6.15 -5.04 -5.36
N GLU A 58 7.02 -4.05 -5.55
CA GLU A 58 7.98 -4.04 -6.65
C GLU A 58 9.13 -5.04 -6.45
N ASN A 59 9.82 -4.97 -5.31
CA ASN A 59 11.08 -5.70 -5.12
C ASN A 59 10.89 -7.12 -4.57
N ASP A 60 9.93 -7.32 -3.67
CA ASP A 60 9.75 -8.61 -2.99
C ASP A 60 8.72 -9.48 -3.72
N MET A 61 7.68 -8.87 -4.30
CA MET A 61 6.61 -9.59 -5.02
C MET A 61 6.83 -9.66 -6.53
N GLY A 62 7.68 -8.78 -7.08
CA GLY A 62 8.06 -8.76 -8.50
C GLY A 62 7.00 -8.14 -9.42
N HIS A 63 6.10 -7.32 -8.88
CA HIS A 63 5.09 -6.60 -9.64
C HIS A 63 5.62 -5.21 -10.05
N THR A 64 4.90 -4.51 -10.93
CA THR A 64 5.26 -3.14 -11.33
C THR A 64 4.19 -2.16 -10.87
N ILE A 65 4.59 -1.02 -10.30
CA ILE A 65 3.67 0.07 -9.97
C ILE A 65 3.96 1.27 -10.88
N VAL A 66 2.96 1.70 -11.64
CA VAL A 66 3.06 2.87 -12.52
C VAL A 66 2.22 4.00 -11.96
N ILE A 67 2.86 5.10 -11.59
CA ILE A 67 2.20 6.29 -11.03
C ILE A 67 2.29 7.46 -12.02
N LYS A 68 1.14 7.95 -12.49
CA LYS A 68 1.08 9.07 -13.45
C LYS A 68 0.04 10.11 -13.01
N GLY A 69 0.52 11.26 -12.54
CA GLY A 69 -0.38 12.31 -12.04
C GLY A 69 -1.18 11.82 -10.84
N THR A 70 -2.50 11.72 -11.00
CA THR A 70 -3.44 11.18 -10.00
C THR A 70 -4.03 9.83 -10.42
N SER A 71 -3.34 9.10 -11.31
CA SER A 71 -3.63 7.70 -11.61
C SER A 71 -2.49 6.79 -11.13
N CYS A 72 -2.85 5.55 -10.77
CA CYS A 72 -1.93 4.49 -10.43
C CYS A 72 -2.38 3.17 -11.07
N GLU A 73 -1.42 2.36 -11.49
CA GLU A 73 -1.64 1.00 -11.99
C GLU A 73 -0.66 0.04 -11.33
N VAL A 74 -1.16 -1.09 -10.84
CA VAL A 74 -0.36 -2.24 -10.39
C VAL A 74 -0.44 -3.31 -11.47
N ILE A 75 0.69 -3.68 -12.06
CA ILE A 75 0.81 -4.71 -13.08
C ILE A 75 1.46 -5.93 -12.44
N THR A 76 0.74 -7.03 -12.35
CA THR A 76 1.25 -8.28 -11.78
C THR A 76 2.30 -8.89 -12.70
N LYS A 77 3.12 -9.78 -12.14
CA LYS A 77 4.15 -10.50 -12.92
C LYS A 77 3.53 -11.46 -13.95
N ASP A 78 2.26 -11.83 -13.72
CA ASP A 78 1.48 -12.74 -14.55
C ASP A 78 0.70 -11.99 -15.65
N GLY A 79 0.71 -10.65 -15.62
CA GLY A 79 0.18 -9.77 -16.67
C GLY A 79 -1.17 -9.13 -16.37
N ASP A 80 -1.76 -9.38 -15.20
CA ASP A 80 -2.98 -8.71 -14.75
C ASP A 80 -2.69 -7.27 -14.34
N SER A 81 -3.69 -6.40 -14.46
CA SER A 81 -3.55 -4.96 -14.16
C SER A 81 -4.70 -4.45 -13.31
N TYR A 82 -4.37 -3.71 -12.25
CA TYR A 82 -5.32 -3.06 -11.35
C TYR A 82 -5.04 -1.56 -11.32
N SER A 83 -6.00 -0.74 -11.75
CA SER A 83 -5.79 0.70 -11.91
C SER A 83 -6.84 1.51 -11.17
N ALA A 84 -6.41 2.62 -10.58
CA ALA A 84 -7.29 3.62 -9.98
C ALA A 84 -6.91 5.03 -10.42
N GLU A 85 -7.92 5.88 -10.63
CA GLU A 85 -7.78 7.32 -10.84
C GLU A 85 -8.58 8.05 -9.77
N GLU A 86 -7.93 8.97 -9.07
CA GLU A 86 -8.48 9.60 -7.87
C GLU A 86 -8.17 11.10 -7.83
N GLU A 87 -8.72 11.80 -6.83
CA GLU A 87 -8.48 13.24 -6.63
C GLU A 87 -7.02 13.57 -6.29
N THR A 88 -6.32 12.64 -5.63
CA THR A 88 -4.93 12.82 -5.23
C THR A 88 -4.10 11.61 -5.61
N LYS A 89 -2.82 11.86 -5.90
CA LYS A 89 -1.83 10.80 -6.18
C LYS A 89 -1.79 9.74 -5.08
N LEU A 90 -1.79 10.17 -3.81
CA LEU A 90 -1.72 9.25 -2.68
C LEU A 90 -2.93 8.31 -2.66
N LYS A 91 -4.14 8.86 -2.84
CA LYS A 91 -5.37 8.09 -2.87
C LYS A 91 -5.41 7.12 -4.06
N ALA A 92 -4.96 7.56 -5.23
CA ALA A 92 -4.87 6.71 -6.42
C ALA A 92 -3.97 5.49 -6.19
N VAL A 93 -2.79 5.71 -5.58
CA VAL A 93 -1.87 4.61 -5.30
C VAL A 93 -2.40 3.69 -4.21
N TRP A 94 -2.95 4.25 -3.15
CA TRP A 94 -3.56 3.44 -2.10
C TRP A 94 -4.70 2.57 -2.64
N GLN A 95 -5.60 3.15 -3.44
CA GLN A 95 -6.74 2.43 -4.00
C GLN A 95 -6.29 1.32 -4.96
N ALA A 96 -5.38 1.61 -5.90
CA ALA A 96 -4.87 0.60 -6.83
C ALA A 96 -4.18 -0.56 -6.10
N ILE A 97 -3.43 -0.28 -5.02
CA ILE A 97 -2.81 -1.31 -4.17
C ILE A 97 -3.87 -2.14 -3.44
N VAL A 98 -4.89 -1.50 -2.87
CA VAL A 98 -5.95 -2.20 -2.15
C VAL A 98 -6.75 -3.09 -3.09
N ASP A 99 -7.11 -2.61 -4.28
CA ASP A 99 -7.84 -3.38 -5.28
C ASP A 99 -7.04 -4.61 -5.74
N PHE A 100 -5.74 -4.42 -5.97
CA PHE A 100 -4.81 -5.52 -6.25
C PHE A 100 -4.79 -6.55 -5.11
N LEU A 101 -4.57 -6.12 -3.86
CA LEU A 101 -4.45 -7.04 -2.73
C LEU A 101 -5.78 -7.73 -2.39
N ASP A 102 -6.91 -7.09 -2.62
CA ASP A 102 -8.24 -7.67 -2.41
C ASP A 102 -8.53 -8.78 -3.44
N ALA A 103 -8.05 -8.63 -4.68
CA ALA A 103 -8.21 -9.63 -5.73
C ALA A 103 -7.31 -10.86 -5.54
N GLU A 104 -6.16 -10.72 -4.87
CA GLU A 104 -5.19 -11.80 -4.59
C GLU A 104 -5.46 -12.55 -3.27
N ASN A 105 -6.47 -12.16 -2.48
CA ASN A 105 -6.84 -12.82 -1.22
C ASN A 105 -7.91 -13.91 -1.35
#